data_AF-A0A5B6YW68-F1
#
_entry.id   AF-A0A5B6YW68-F1
#
_cell.length_a   1.000
_cell.length_b   1.000
_cell.length_c   1.000
_cell.angle_alpha   90.00
_cell.angle_beta   90.00
_cell.angle_gamma   90.00
#
_symmetry.space_group_name_H-M   'P 1'
#
loop_
_entity.id
_entity.type
_entity.pdbx_description
1 polymer ?
#
loop_
_entity_poly.entity_id
_entity_poly.type
_entity_poly.pdbx_seq_one_letter_code
_entity_poly.pdbx_strand_id
1 'polypeptide(L)'
;FYGNAFVLGCAQTCVKDLVDKGLGYASGLVRRAKERVGDEHVREVVELVSGNRASPDSVGVLIVSQWSRLGLERVDFGMGRPVQVGPICCDRYCLMLPVYDQR
;
A
#
# COMPACT_ATOMS: atom_id res chain seq x y z
N PHE A 1 -17.79 6.86 -4.85
CA PHE A 1 -16.97 7.28 -6.01
C PHE A 1 -16.70 6.05 -6.87
N TYR A 2 -16.72 6.17 -8.21
CA TYR A 2 -16.40 5.07 -9.13
C TYR A 2 -15.15 5.47 -9.93
N GLY A 3 -13.99 4.99 -9.49
CA GLY A 3 -12.69 5.35 -10.06
C GLY A 3 -11.55 5.04 -9.08
N ASN A 4 -10.32 5.42 -9.44
CA ASN A 4 -9.14 5.26 -8.60
C ASN A 4 -8.88 6.52 -7.77
N ALA A 5 -8.61 6.36 -6.47
CA ALA A 5 -8.33 7.46 -5.56
C ALA A 5 -7.24 7.03 -4.55
N PHE A 6 -6.03 6.79 -5.06
CA PHE A 6 -4.87 6.46 -4.23
C PHE A 6 -3.63 7.22 -4.69
N VAL A 7 -2.72 7.48 -3.75
CA VAL A 7 -1.38 8.01 -3.98
C VAL A 7 -0.37 7.20 -3.16
N LEU A 8 0.91 7.24 -3.54
CA LEU A 8 1.96 6.52 -2.83
C LEU A 8 2.60 7.40 -1.76
N GLY A 9 2.55 6.94 -0.50
CA GLY A 9 3.37 7.50 0.57
C GLY A 9 4.75 6.84 0.58
N CYS A 10 5.80 7.60 0.30
CA CYS A 10 7.16 7.06 0.18
C CYS A 10 7.99 7.32 1.45
N ALA A 11 8.66 6.26 1.93
CA ALA A 11 9.68 6.32 2.97
C ALA A 11 11.02 5.88 2.38
N GLN A 12 12.09 6.62 2.68
CA GLN A 12 13.45 6.31 2.22
C GLN A 12 14.35 6.10 3.43
N THR A 13 15.19 5.06 3.36
CA THR A 13 16.25 4.80 4.33
C THR A 13 17.34 3.95 3.66
N CYS A 14 18.50 3.81 4.31
CA CYS A 14 19.54 2.90 3.85
C CYS A 14 19.39 1.52 4.52
N VAL A 15 19.93 0.49 3.87
CA VAL A 15 19.86 -0.89 4.37
C VAL A 15 20.45 -1.01 5.77
N LYS A 16 21.57 -0.32 6.03
CA LYS A 16 22.22 -0.29 7.34
C LYS A 16 21.27 0.18 8.44
N ASP A 17 20.63 1.33 8.25
CA ASP A 17 19.71 1.89 9.24
C ASP A 17 18.48 1.00 9.45
N LEU A 18 17.98 0.37 8.39
CA LEU A 18 16.84 -0.54 8.48
C LEU A 18 17.17 -1.80 9.33
N VAL A 19 18.39 -2.33 9.18
CA VAL A 19 18.88 -3.49 9.94
C VAL A 19 19.21 -3.10 11.39
N ASP A 20 19.98 -2.03 11.58
CA ASP A 20 20.53 -1.66 12.88
C ASP A 20 19.47 -1.08 13.84
N LYS A 21 18.47 -0.35 13.30
CA LYS A 21 17.46 0.36 14.13
C LYS A 21 16.15 -0.42 14.29
N GLY A 22 15.99 -1.53 13.57
CA GLY A 22 14.87 -2.47 13.71
C GLY A 22 13.48 -1.95 13.34
N LEU A 23 12.45 -2.73 13.70
CA LEU A 23 11.07 -2.55 13.25
C LEU A 23 10.39 -1.26 13.74
N GLY A 24 10.73 -0.79 14.95
CA GLY A 24 10.18 0.46 15.48
C GLY A 24 10.58 1.67 14.63
N TYR A 25 11.84 1.71 14.17
CA TYR A 25 12.32 2.73 13.26
C TYR A 25 11.63 2.65 11.88
N ALA A 26 11.55 1.45 11.32
CA ALA A 26 10.90 1.20 10.02
C ALA A 26 9.42 1.60 10.02
N SER A 27 8.66 1.17 11.04
CA SER A 27 7.24 1.52 11.17
C SER A 27 7.03 3.02 11.43
N GLY A 28 7.94 3.66 12.17
CA GLY A 28 7.96 5.12 12.34
C GLY A 28 8.18 5.88 11.03
N LEU A 29 9.05 5.38 10.14
CA LEU A 29 9.23 5.94 8.79
C LEU A 29 7.96 5.83 7.95
N VAL A 30 7.34 4.65 7.93
CA VAL A 30 6.09 4.41 7.20
C VAL A 30 4.96 5.30 7.74
N ARG A 31 4.84 5.44 9.06
CA ARG A 31 3.86 6.34 9.67
C ARG A 31 4.06 7.78 9.21
N ARG A 32 5.28 8.32 9.33
CA ARG A 32 5.60 9.69 8.85
C ARG A 32 5.34 9.86 7.35
N ALA A 33 5.67 8.86 6.53
CA ALA A 33 5.38 8.90 5.10
C ALA A 33 3.88 9.01 4.82
N LYS A 34 3.04 8.26 5.56
CA LYS A 34 1.58 8.35 5.46
C LYS A 34 1.03 9.69 5.97
N GLU A 35 1.56 10.21 7.08
CA GLU A 35 1.14 11.50 7.65
C GLU A 35 1.44 12.69 6.72
N ARG A 36 2.46 12.59 5.87
CA ARG A 36 2.75 13.60 4.83
C ARG A 36 1.77 13.60 3.66
N VAL A 37 0.97 12.55 3.50
CA VAL A 37 -0.04 12.48 2.43
C VAL A 37 -1.25 13.30 2.84
N GLY A 38 -1.31 14.53 2.36
CA GLY A 38 -2.46 15.44 2.50
C GLY A 38 -2.89 16.04 1.17
N ASP A 39 -3.83 16.99 1.21
CA ASP A 39 -4.46 17.58 0.02
C ASP A 39 -3.46 18.22 -0.95
N GLU A 40 -2.48 18.95 -0.42
CA GLU A 40 -1.41 19.56 -1.20
C GLU A 40 -0.57 18.50 -1.92
N HIS A 41 -0.11 17.49 -1.19
CA HIS A 41 0.65 16.37 -1.76
C HIS A 41 -0.13 15.62 -2.85
N VAL A 42 -1.44 15.41 -2.65
CA VAL A 42 -2.29 14.77 -3.67
C VAL A 42 -2.37 15.65 -4.92
N ARG A 43 -2.53 16.96 -4.78
CA ARG A 43 -2.55 17.89 -5.92
C ARG A 43 -1.22 17.86 -6.68
N GLU A 44 -0.09 17.90 -5.98
CA GLU A 44 1.25 17.80 -6.58
C GLU A 44 1.42 16.50 -7.37
N VAL A 45 1.00 15.37 -6.81
CA VAL A 45 1.07 14.07 -7.49
C VAL A 45 0.21 14.07 -8.75
N VAL A 46 -1.01 14.62 -8.68
CA VAL A 46 -1.91 14.73 -9.85
C VAL A 46 -1.26 15.57 -10.95
N GLU A 47 -0.66 16.72 -10.62
CA GLU A 47 0.03 17.57 -11.59
C GLU A 47 1.24 16.84 -12.21
N LEU A 48 2.05 16.16 -11.38
CA LEU A 48 3.22 15.41 -11.83
C LEU A 48 2.88 14.32 -12.85
N VAL A 49 1.85 13.51 -12.57
CA VAL A 49 1.46 12.39 -13.44
C VAL A 49 0.61 12.81 -14.65
N SER A 50 0.02 14.01 -14.60
CA SER A 50 -0.73 14.56 -15.74
C SER A 50 0.20 15.02 -16.87
N GLY A 51 1.37 15.57 -16.51
CA GLY A 51 2.36 16.05 -17.48
C GLY A 51 3.41 15.02 -17.88
N ASN A 52 3.56 13.92 -17.14
CA ASN A 52 4.61 12.92 -17.34
C ASN A 52 4.09 11.52 -17.02
N ARG A 53 4.53 10.50 -17.77
CA ARG A 53 4.34 9.09 -17.41
C ARG A 53 5.32 8.69 -16.31
N ALA A 54 5.28 9.39 -15.18
CA ALA A 54 6.13 9.12 -14.04
C ALA A 54 5.76 7.76 -13.42
N SER A 55 6.75 6.90 -13.24
CA SER A 55 6.60 5.63 -12.52
C SER A 55 7.72 5.50 -11.49
N PRO A 56 7.45 5.00 -10.28
CA PRO A 56 8.50 4.77 -9.29
C PRO A 56 9.52 3.75 -9.82
N ASP A 57 10.81 3.98 -9.56
CA ASP A 57 11.82 2.94 -9.75
C ASP A 57 11.49 1.73 -8.84
N SER A 58 11.72 0.54 -9.38
CA SER A 58 11.46 -0.73 -8.69
C SER A 58 12.71 -1.31 -8.02
N VAL A 59 13.90 -0.80 -8.34
CA VAL A 59 15.16 -1.30 -7.76
C VAL A 59 15.28 -0.83 -6.31
N GLY A 60 15.42 -1.78 -5.37
CA GLY A 60 15.59 -1.47 -3.94
C GLY A 60 14.33 -0.93 -3.26
N VAL A 61 13.16 -1.07 -3.89
CA VAL A 61 11.87 -0.59 -3.36
C VAL A 61 10.98 -1.78 -2.99
N LEU A 62 10.42 -1.73 -1.79
CA LEU A 62 9.33 -2.63 -1.36
C LEU A 62 8.01 -1.87 -1.47
N ILE A 63 7.06 -2.39 -2.27
CA ILE A 63 5.72 -1.82 -2.35
C ILE A 63 4.79 -2.59 -1.42
N VAL A 64 4.13 -1.87 -0.52
CA VAL A 64 3.17 -2.46 0.43
C VAL A 64 1.77 -1.95 0.10
N SER A 65 0.80 -2.86 -0.04
CA SER A 65 -0.60 -2.50 -0.31
C SER A 65 -1.55 -3.20 0.66
N GLN A 66 -2.54 -2.44 1.17
CA GLN A 66 -3.49 -2.93 2.17
C GLN A 66 -4.80 -3.35 1.52
N TRP A 67 -5.03 -4.65 1.43
CA TRP A 67 -6.26 -5.25 0.89
C TRP A 67 -7.28 -5.61 1.96
N SER A 68 -6.86 -5.68 3.22
CA SER A 68 -7.71 -6.02 4.38
C SER A 68 -8.93 -5.12 4.60
N ARG A 69 -9.02 -3.98 3.90
CA ARG A 69 -10.12 -3.02 4.00
C ARG A 69 -10.93 -2.88 2.71
N LEU A 70 -10.68 -3.71 1.71
CA LEU A 70 -11.39 -3.66 0.43
C LEU A 70 -12.79 -4.31 0.50
N GLY A 71 -13.06 -5.12 1.53
CA GLY A 71 -14.35 -5.79 1.71
C GLY A 71 -14.54 -7.03 0.84
N LEU A 72 -13.48 -7.52 0.20
CA LEU A 72 -13.51 -8.69 -0.68
C LEU A 72 -13.93 -9.96 0.07
N GLU A 73 -13.60 -10.05 1.35
CA GLU A 73 -13.97 -11.14 2.25
C GLU A 73 -15.48 -11.22 2.54
N ARG A 74 -16.25 -10.18 2.20
CA ARG A 74 -17.70 -10.08 2.43
C ARG A 74 -18.54 -10.33 1.17
N VAL A 75 -17.92 -10.50 0.01
CA VAL A 75 -18.63 -10.69 -1.25
C VAL A 75 -19.25 -12.09 -1.28
N ASP A 76 -20.57 -12.18 -1.48
CA ASP A 76 -21.30 -13.44 -1.58
C ASP A 76 -22.13 -13.42 -2.88
N PHE A 77 -21.88 -14.41 -3.74
CA PHE A 77 -22.58 -14.59 -5.01
C PHE A 77 -23.76 -15.59 -4.92
N GLY A 78 -24.19 -15.95 -3.71
CA GLY A 78 -25.17 -17.00 -3.43
C GLY A 78 -24.54 -18.37 -3.14
N MET A 79 -23.21 -18.43 -3.01
CA MET A 79 -22.45 -19.65 -2.70
C MET A 79 -21.81 -19.60 -1.30
N GLY A 80 -22.11 -18.56 -0.53
CA GLY A 80 -21.45 -18.25 0.74
C GLY A 80 -20.26 -17.30 0.55
N ARG A 81 -19.74 -16.82 1.68
CA ARG A 81 -18.56 -15.94 1.70
C ARG A 81 -17.29 -16.71 1.32
N PRO A 82 -16.29 -16.04 0.71
CA PRO A 82 -15.00 -16.67 0.40
C PRO A 82 -14.35 -17.21 1.69
N VAL A 83 -13.50 -18.24 1.54
CA VAL A 83 -12.64 -18.74 2.63
C VAL A 83 -11.26 -18.08 2.58
N GLN A 84 -10.82 -17.68 1.40
CA GLN A 84 -9.53 -17.04 1.17
C GLN A 84 -9.66 -15.99 0.07
N VAL A 85 -8.97 -14.87 0.24
CA VAL A 85 -8.82 -13.82 -0.76
C VAL A 85 -7.33 -13.49 -0.89
N GLY A 86 -6.82 -13.45 -2.12
CA GLY A 86 -5.44 -13.10 -2.39
C GLY A 86 -5.14 -13.00 -3.89
N PRO A 87 -3.97 -12.48 -4.25
CA PRO A 87 -3.52 -12.47 -5.64
C PRO A 87 -3.15 -13.88 -6.09
N ILE A 88 -3.15 -14.12 -7.40
CA ILE A 88 -2.65 -15.37 -7.98
C ILE A 88 -1.11 -15.39 -7.97
N CYS A 89 -0.49 -14.27 -8.33
CA CYS A 89 0.97 -14.09 -8.32
C CYS A 89 1.32 -12.72 -7.75
N CYS A 90 2.39 -12.64 -6.98
CA CYS A 90 2.91 -11.38 -6.47
C CYS A 90 4.42 -11.48 -6.23
N ASP A 91 5.19 -10.94 -7.16
CA ASP A 91 6.66 -10.86 -7.12
C ASP A 91 7.15 -9.53 -6.52
N ARG A 92 6.33 -8.46 -6.61
CA ARG A 92 6.75 -7.09 -6.30
C ARG A 92 6.06 -6.44 -5.09
N TYR A 93 4.93 -6.99 -4.63
CA TYR A 93 4.14 -6.40 -3.55
C TYR A 93 4.14 -7.25 -2.28
N CYS A 94 4.19 -6.57 -1.14
CA CYS A 94 3.74 -7.12 0.13
C CYS A 94 2.27 -6.73 0.32
N LEU A 95 1.37 -7.71 0.31
CA LEU A 95 -0.06 -7.47 0.45
C LEU A 95 -0.54 -7.84 1.86
N MET A 96 -1.20 -6.90 2.52
CA MET A 96 -1.93 -7.19 3.76
C MET A 96 -3.33 -7.67 3.41
N LEU A 97 -3.53 -8.98 3.45
CA LEU A 97 -4.80 -9.62 3.09
C LEU A 97 -5.85 -9.51 4.21
N PRO A 98 -7.15 -9.59 3.89
CA PRO A 98 -8.20 -9.69 4.91
C PRO A 98 -7.98 -10.89 5.83
N VAL A 99 -8.19 -10.68 7.14
CA VAL A 99 -8.17 -11.75 8.14
C VAL A 99 -9.60 -12.16 8.41
N TYR A 100 -9.90 -13.46 8.25
CA TYR A 100 -11.18 -14.00 8.66
C TYR A 100 -11.26 -14.03 10.19
N ASP A 101 -12.42 -13.65 10.73
CA ASP A 101 -12.78 -13.80 12.15
C ASP A 101 -12.27 -12.74 13.14
N GLN A 102 -11.99 -11.50 12.70
CA GLN A 102 -11.96 -10.36 13.64
C GLN A 102 -13.40 -9.91 13.96
N ARG A 103 -13.95 -10.44 15.06
CA ARG A 103 -15.07 -9.85 15.78
C ARG A 103 -14.70 -8.52 16.41
#